data_AF-A0A350QEW9-F1
#
_entry.id   AF-A0A350QEW9-F1
#
_cell.length_a   1.000
_cell.length_b   1.000
_cell.length_c   1.000
_cell.angle_alpha   90.00
_cell.angle_beta   90.00
_cell.angle_gamma   90.00
#
_symmetry.space_group_name_H-M   'P 1'
#
loop_
_entity.id
_entity.type
_entity.pdbx_description
1 polymer ?
#
loop_
_entity_poly.entity_id
_entity_poly.type
_entity_poly.pdbx_seq_one_letter_code
_entity_poly.pdbx_strand_id
1 'polypeptide(L)'
;PQHDRGLAEISMDQADDGRFRAPTLRNIALTAPYMHDGSMTTLEQVLDFYQAGGREIIKGDYAGDGRQHPAKSQFVRGFKLTNSEREAVLTFLNSLTDP
;
A
#
# COMPACT_ATOMS: atom_id res chain seq x y z
N PRO A 1 -4.74 0.70 12.06
CA PRO A 1 -5.16 1.24 13.38
C PRO A 1 -6.53 0.67 13.77
N GLN A 2 -6.75 0.30 15.04
CA GLN A 2 -7.94 -0.45 15.49
C GLN A 2 -9.29 0.29 15.32
N HIS A 3 -9.28 1.53 14.83
CA HIS A 3 -10.46 2.37 14.62
C HIS A 3 -10.44 3.15 13.29
N ASP A 4 -9.73 2.67 12.26
CA ASP A 4 -9.81 3.30 10.94
C ASP A 4 -10.46 2.31 9.96
N ARG A 5 -11.77 2.49 9.76
CA ARG A 5 -12.56 1.67 8.81
C ARG A 5 -12.57 2.26 7.40
N GLY A 6 -11.80 3.32 7.16
CA GLY A 6 -11.72 3.99 5.87
C GLY A 6 -13.09 4.51 5.40
N LEU A 7 -13.44 4.25 4.15
CA LEU A 7 -14.65 4.77 3.51
C LEU A 7 -15.95 4.38 4.24
N ALA A 8 -16.00 3.21 4.90
CA ALA A 8 -17.18 2.73 5.61
C ALA A 8 -17.63 3.66 6.75
N GLU A 9 -16.75 4.50 7.29
CA GLU A 9 -17.12 5.50 8.32
C GLU A 9 -18.06 6.57 7.77
N ILE A 10 -18.01 6.81 6.46
CA ILE A 10 -18.81 7.81 5.76
C ILE A 10 -19.96 7.15 5.00
N SER A 11 -19.67 6.08 4.24
CA SER A 11 -20.69 5.42 3.40
C SER A 11 -21.69 4.59 4.21
N MET A 12 -21.31 4.17 5.41
CA MET A 12 -22.07 3.22 6.25
C MET A 12 -22.31 1.86 5.59
N ASP A 13 -21.64 1.56 4.48
CA ASP A 13 -21.69 0.27 3.81
C ASP A 13 -20.55 -0.62 4.32
N GLN A 14 -20.90 -1.83 4.75
CA GLN A 14 -19.92 -2.83 5.19
C GLN A 14 -18.99 -3.27 4.05
N ALA A 15 -19.45 -3.19 2.79
CA ALA A 15 -18.63 -3.50 1.62
C ALA A 15 -17.46 -2.51 1.44
N ASP A 16 -17.51 -1.35 2.10
CA ASP A 16 -16.47 -0.34 2.05
C ASP A 16 -15.45 -0.42 3.20
N ASP A 17 -15.56 -1.42 4.08
CA ASP A 17 -14.68 -1.56 5.23
C ASP A 17 -13.21 -1.75 4.80
N GLY A 18 -12.33 -0.91 5.34
CA GLY A 18 -10.91 -0.88 5.00
C GLY A 18 -10.58 -0.36 3.60
N ARG A 19 -11.54 0.25 2.88
CA ARG A 19 -11.27 0.92 1.60
C ARG A 19 -10.74 2.33 1.84
N PHE A 20 -9.58 2.61 1.28
CA PHE A 20 -8.96 3.93 1.31
C PHE A 20 -8.95 4.56 -0.08
N ARG A 21 -9.06 5.89 -0.13
CA ARG A 21 -8.87 6.63 -1.37
C ARG A 21 -7.43 6.45 -1.84
N ALA A 22 -7.24 6.16 -3.12
CA ALA A 22 -5.90 6.15 -3.72
C ALA A 22 -5.33 7.59 -3.69
N PRO A 23 -4.16 7.82 -3.04
CA PRO A 23 -3.52 9.13 -3.03
C PRO A 23 -2.92 9.43 -4.41
N THR A 24 -2.63 10.71 -4.66
CA THR A 24 -1.78 11.11 -5.79
C THR A 24 -0.35 10.62 -5.59
N LEU A 25 0.37 10.38 -6.69
CA LEU A 25 1.79 10.02 -6.68
C LEU A 25 2.72 11.21 -6.95
N ARG A 26 2.17 12.42 -7.17
CA ARG A 26 2.97 13.64 -7.27
C ARG A 26 3.65 13.92 -5.92
N ASN A 27 4.94 14.26 -5.94
CA ASN A 27 5.78 14.48 -4.76
C ASN A 27 5.90 13.26 -3.83
N ILE A 28 5.61 12.04 -4.30
CA ILE A 28 5.62 10.84 -3.46
C ILE A 28 7.00 10.53 -2.84
N ALA A 29 8.09 10.95 -3.50
CA ALA A 29 9.43 10.78 -2.94
C ALA A 29 9.68 11.63 -1.68
N LEU A 30 8.85 12.63 -1.39
CA LEU A 30 9.02 13.59 -0.29
C LEU A 30 7.98 13.44 0.84
N THR A 31 7.11 12.43 0.77
CA THR A 31 5.93 12.30 1.66
C THR A 31 5.93 11.03 2.51
N ALA A 32 7.10 10.42 2.71
CA ALA A 32 7.24 9.36 3.69
C ALA A 32 6.77 9.84 5.09
N PRO A 33 6.16 8.96 5.91
CA PRO A 33 5.91 7.54 5.66
C PRO A 33 4.68 7.28 4.76
N TYR A 34 4.65 6.09 4.16
CA TYR A 34 3.67 5.64 3.17
C TYR A 34 2.57 4.76 3.75
N MET A 35 1.55 4.50 2.92
CA MET A 35 0.28 3.86 3.26
C MET A 35 -0.63 4.74 4.12
N HIS A 36 -1.87 4.33 4.34
CA HIS A 36 -2.84 5.09 5.15
C HIS A 36 -2.44 5.16 6.63
N ASP A 37 -1.69 4.17 7.11
CA ASP A 37 -1.27 4.01 8.51
C ASP A 37 0.19 4.42 8.75
N GLY A 38 0.90 4.93 7.73
CA GLY A 38 2.32 5.29 7.85
C GLY A 38 3.26 4.11 8.13
N SER A 39 2.82 2.87 7.85
CA SER A 39 3.57 1.67 8.24
C SER A 39 4.83 1.40 7.41
N MET A 40 5.05 2.12 6.32
CA MET A 40 6.21 1.93 5.44
C MET A 40 7.01 3.22 5.33
N THR A 41 8.32 3.10 5.49
CA THR A 41 9.24 4.25 5.57
C THR A 41 9.87 4.59 4.22
N THR A 42 9.86 3.66 3.27
CA THR A 42 10.52 3.85 1.96
C THR A 42 9.64 3.35 0.80
N LEU A 43 9.88 3.87 -0.40
CA LEU A 43 9.17 3.43 -1.62
C LEU A 43 9.51 1.98 -1.98
N GLU A 44 10.69 1.50 -1.63
CA GLU A 44 11.10 0.10 -1.79
C GLU A 44 10.19 -0.82 -0.98
N GLN A 45 9.87 -0.47 0.27
CA GLN A 45 8.95 -1.25 1.10
C GLN A 45 7.54 -1.28 0.49
N VAL A 46 7.11 -0.16 -0.12
CA VAL A 46 5.84 -0.09 -0.86
C VAL A 46 5.87 -1.04 -2.06
N LEU A 47 6.96 -1.07 -2.82
CA LEU A 47 7.10 -2.01 -3.94
C LEU A 47 7.14 -3.47 -3.46
N ASP A 48 7.79 -3.76 -2.34
CA ASP A 48 7.82 -5.11 -1.76
C ASP A 48 6.42 -5.60 -1.37
N PHE A 49 5.62 -4.71 -0.79
CA PHE A 49 4.21 -4.99 -0.47
C PHE A 49 3.40 -5.36 -1.72
N TYR A 50 3.52 -4.58 -2.79
CA TYR A 50 2.77 -4.84 -4.02
C TYR A 50 3.29 -6.08 -4.76
N GLN A 51 4.62 -6.29 -4.78
CA GLN A 51 5.23 -7.48 -5.37
C GLN A 51 4.76 -8.76 -4.66
N ALA A 52 4.63 -8.73 -3.33
CA ALA A 52 4.08 -9.82 -2.55
C ALA A 52 2.53 -9.95 -2.64
N GLY A 53 1.85 -8.94 -3.20
CA GLY A 53 0.39 -8.91 -3.30
C GLY A 53 -0.32 -8.68 -1.96
N GLY A 54 0.33 -7.94 -1.05
CA GLY A 54 -0.10 -7.72 0.32
C GLY A 54 1.04 -7.95 1.32
N ARG A 55 0.81 -7.65 2.61
CA ARG A 55 1.75 -7.98 3.70
C ARG A 55 1.23 -9.16 4.51
N GLU A 56 2.17 -9.98 4.97
CA GLU A 56 1.95 -10.93 6.04
C GLU A 56 2.60 -10.37 7.32
N ILE A 57 1.84 -10.32 8.40
CA ILE A 57 2.32 -9.95 9.73
C ILE A 57 2.36 -11.22 10.56
N ILE A 58 3.55 -11.66 10.97
CA ILE A 58 3.74 -12.98 11.58
C ILE A 58 3.33 -13.00 13.06
N LYS A 59 3.46 -11.87 13.78
CA LYS A 59 3.23 -11.80 15.23
C LYS A 59 2.69 -10.43 15.66
N GLY A 60 2.08 -10.38 16.84
CA GLY A 60 1.50 -9.19 17.45
C GLY A 60 0.01 -9.04 17.19
N ASP A 61 -0.58 -7.94 17.68
CA ASP A 61 -2.03 -7.72 17.65
C ASP A 61 -2.60 -7.57 16.23
N TYR A 62 -1.73 -7.28 15.26
CA TYR A 62 -2.06 -7.17 13.83
C TYR A 62 -1.60 -8.39 13.01
N ALA A 63 -1.28 -9.52 13.65
CA ALA A 63 -0.86 -10.73 12.96
C ALA A 63 -1.95 -11.23 11.99
N GLY A 64 -1.53 -11.65 10.80
CA GLY A 64 -2.41 -12.11 9.75
C GLY A 64 -1.77 -12.03 8.36
N ASP A 65 -2.33 -12.77 7.41
CA ASP A 65 -1.89 -12.76 6.02
C ASP A 65 -2.84 -11.92 5.15
N GLY A 66 -2.48 -10.65 4.95
CA GLY A 66 -3.22 -9.74 4.09
C GLY A 66 -3.24 -10.17 2.62
N ARG A 67 -2.31 -11.05 2.18
CA ARG A 67 -2.28 -11.56 0.81
C ARG A 67 -3.46 -12.50 0.54
N GLN A 68 -4.02 -13.12 1.56
CA GLN A 68 -5.15 -14.05 1.47
C GLN A 68 -6.49 -13.42 1.91
N HIS A 69 -6.50 -12.11 2.22
CA HIS A 69 -7.70 -11.48 2.76
C HIS A 69 -8.83 -11.43 1.71
N PRO A 70 -10.05 -11.90 2.03
CA PRO A 70 -11.14 -11.98 1.05
C PRO A 70 -11.61 -10.60 0.56
N ALA A 71 -11.49 -9.56 1.39
CA ALA A 71 -11.79 -8.18 1.00
C ALA A 71 -10.61 -7.46 0.31
N LYS A 72 -9.50 -8.15 0.01
CA LYS A 72 -8.38 -7.55 -0.70
C LYS A 72 -8.81 -7.18 -2.12
N SER A 73 -8.43 -5.98 -2.56
CA SER A 73 -8.66 -5.54 -3.94
C SER A 73 -8.05 -6.50 -4.96
N GLN A 74 -8.81 -6.82 -6.00
CA GLN A 74 -8.35 -7.61 -7.15
C GLN A 74 -7.17 -6.99 -7.91
N PHE A 75 -6.87 -5.71 -7.69
CA PHE A 75 -5.71 -5.04 -8.29
C PHE A 75 -4.43 -5.28 -7.50
N VAL A 76 -4.51 -5.67 -6.23
CA VAL A 76 -3.36 -6.02 -5.38
C VAL A 76 -3.03 -7.51 -5.58
N ARG A 77 -2.66 -7.84 -6.82
CA ARG A 77 -2.12 -9.15 -7.20
C ARG A 77 -0.60 -9.06 -7.18
N GLY A 78 0.05 -10.00 -6.49
CA GLY A 78 1.50 -10.07 -6.49
C GLY A 78 2.05 -10.28 -7.90
N PHE A 79 3.26 -9.80 -8.13
CA PHE A 79 3.96 -9.89 -9.40
C PHE A 79 5.46 -10.09 -9.15
N LYS A 80 6.23 -10.24 -10.23
CA LYS A 80 7.69 -10.29 -10.14
C LYS A 80 8.25 -9.11 -10.89
N LEU A 81 9.21 -8.43 -10.30
CA LEU A 81 10.06 -7.46 -10.99
C LEU A 81 11.47 -8.02 -11.07
N THR A 82 12.12 -7.79 -12.21
CA THR A 82 13.58 -7.81 -12.27
C THR A 82 14.14 -6.61 -11.51
N ASN A 83 15.44 -6.68 -11.16
CA ASN A 83 16.11 -5.56 -10.49
C ASN A 83 16.03 -4.27 -11.32
N SER A 84 16.18 -4.37 -12.65
CA SER A 84 16.10 -3.21 -13.55
C SER A 84 14.70 -2.63 -13.65
N GLU A 85 13.65 -3.45 -13.68
CA GLU A 85 12.26 -2.94 -13.66
C GLU A 85 11.94 -2.26 -12.33
N ARG A 86 12.42 -2.83 -11.21
CA ARG A 86 12.26 -2.23 -9.89
C ARG A 86 12.92 -0.86 -9.82
N GLU A 87 14.16 -0.75 -10.28
CA GLU A 87 14.89 0.50 -10.33
C GLU A 87 14.17 1.52 -11.23
N ALA A 88 13.71 1.10 -12.41
CA ALA A 88 12.98 1.97 -13.32
C ALA A 88 11.69 2.54 -12.70
N VAL A 89 10.94 1.73 -11.94
CA VAL A 89 9.75 2.22 -11.22
C VAL A 89 10.14 3.24 -10.15
N LEU A 90 11.19 2.97 -9.36
CA LEU A 90 11.66 3.91 -8.34
C LEU A 90 12.13 5.22 -8.98
N THR A 91 12.90 5.18 -10.06
CA THR A 91 13.31 6.37 -10.82
C THR A 91 12.11 7.14 -11.35
N PHE A 92 11.12 6.45 -11.92
CA PHE A 92 9.89 7.07 -12.38
C PHE A 92 9.14 7.78 -11.24
N LEU A 93 8.97 7.14 -10.08
CA LEU A 93 8.31 7.75 -8.92
C LEU A 93 9.07 8.98 -8.40
N ASN A 94 10.40 8.95 -8.38
CA ASN A 94 11.22 10.10 -8.03
C ASN A 94 11.05 11.27 -9.01
N SER A 95 10.86 10.97 -10.30
CA SER A 95 10.63 11.98 -11.34
C SER A 95 9.29 12.73 -11.21
N LEU A 96 8.37 12.24 -10.36
CA LEU A 96 7.10 12.90 -10.06
C LEU A 96 7.23 14.00 -8.98
N THR A 97 8.46 14.32 -8.59
CA THR A 97 8.78 15.40 -7.64
C THR A 97 8.86 16.73 -8.36
N ASP A 98 8.18 17.74 -7.82
CA ASP A 98 8.18 19.09 -8.36
C ASP A 98 9.59 19.73 -8.27
N PRO A 99 9.93 20.67 -9.19
CA PRO A 99 11.21 21.37 -9.18
C PRO A 99 11.49 22.21 -7.93
#